data_AF-A0A7G8V5U3-F1
#
_entry.id   AF-A0A7G8V5U3-F1
#
_cell.length_a   1.000
_cell.length_b   1.000
_cell.length_c   1.000
_cell.angle_alpha   90.00
_cell.angle_beta   90.00
_cell.angle_gamma   90.00
#
_symmetry.space_group_name_H-M   'P 1'
#
loop_
_entity.id
_entity.type
_entity.pdbx_description
1 polymer ?
#
loop_
_entity_poly.entity_id
_entity_poly.type
_entity_poly.pdbx_seq_one_letter_code
_entity_poly.pdbx_strand_id
1 'polypeptide(L)'
;MLTKSLRKLERDGLITRTSYMEVPPRVEYDLTELGRGLLIQIIPLWTWIMGRSDTFRETRNKYNQIKKGKTQEDSAISSILNLHSESNE
;
A
#
# COMPACT_ATOMS: atom_id res chain seq x y z
N MET A 1 10.36 -8.49 -8.91
CA MET A 1 11.36 -8.57 -9.99
C MET A 1 11.26 -7.31 -10.84
N LEU A 2 12.26 -6.43 -10.78
CA LEU A 2 12.29 -5.11 -11.45
C LEU A 2 12.06 -5.20 -12.96
N THR A 3 12.66 -6.19 -13.63
CA THR A 3 12.52 -6.42 -15.07
C THR A 3 11.07 -6.66 -15.50
N LYS A 4 10.25 -7.33 -14.67
CA LYS A 4 8.84 -7.56 -14.97
C LYS A 4 8.05 -6.25 -14.95
N SER A 5 8.34 -5.38 -13.98
CA SER A 5 7.71 -4.07 -13.86
C SER A 5 8.09 -3.16 -15.03
N LEU A 6 9.37 -3.11 -15.40
CA LEU A 6 9.85 -2.31 -16.53
C LEU A 6 9.21 -2.76 -17.85
N ARG A 7 9.16 -4.07 -18.13
CA ARG A 7 8.48 -4.59 -19.32
C ARG A 7 7.00 -4.24 -19.37
N LYS A 8 6.32 -4.21 -18.20
CA LYS A 8 4.93 -3.78 -18.13
C LYS A 8 4.78 -2.30 -18.46
N LEU A 9 5.60 -1.44 -17.85
CA LEU A 9 5.59 0.00 -18.13
C LEU A 9 5.94 0.32 -19.59
N GLU A 10 6.86 -0.43 -20.18
CA GLU A 10 7.24 -0.31 -21.60
C GLU A 10 6.07 -0.69 -22.50
N ARG A 11 5.41 -1.83 -22.24
CA ARG A 11 4.22 -2.28 -22.97
C ARG A 11 3.04 -1.30 -22.82
N ASP A 12 2.88 -0.73 -21.64
CA ASP A 12 1.83 0.25 -21.35
C ASP A 12 2.17 1.64 -21.94
N GLY A 13 3.33 1.79 -22.61
CA GLY A 13 3.74 3.01 -23.32
C GLY A 13 4.23 4.14 -22.42
N LEU A 14 4.56 3.84 -21.16
CA LEU A 14 4.98 4.82 -20.16
C LEU A 14 6.49 5.06 -20.18
N ILE A 15 7.27 4.07 -20.62
CA ILE A 15 8.72 4.17 -20.74
C ILE A 15 9.20 3.62 -22.09
N THR A 16 10.31 4.15 -22.59
CA THR A 16 11.06 3.61 -23.72
C THR A 16 12.33 2.93 -23.22
N ARG A 17 12.76 1.88 -23.92
CA ARG A 17 14.01 1.17 -23.62
C ARG A 17 14.99 1.34 -24.77
N THR A 18 16.18 1.88 -24.47
CA THR A 18 17.27 2.06 -25.44
C THR A 18 18.44 1.17 -25.05
N SER A 19 18.92 0.35 -25.98
CA SER A 19 20.07 -0.55 -25.78
C SER A 19 21.27 -0.01 -26.55
N TYR A 20 22.35 0.29 -25.84
CA TYR A 20 23.60 0.77 -26.45
C TYR A 20 24.59 -0.38 -26.57
N MET A 21 25.03 -0.64 -27.80
CA MET A 21 26.07 -1.63 -28.11
C MET A 21 27.47 -1.01 -27.98
N GLU A 22 27.75 -0.39 -26.83
CA GLU A 22 29.07 0.10 -26.47
C GLU A 22 29.75 -0.88 -25.50
N VAL A 23 31.05 -0.70 -25.24
CA VAL A 23 31.77 -1.44 -24.20
C VAL A 23 32.03 -0.47 -23.04
N PRO A 24 31.45 -0.69 -21.85
CA PRO A 24 30.54 -1.78 -21.46
C PRO A 24 29.10 -1.59 -21.96
N PRO A 25 28.34 -2.68 -22.25
CA PRO A 25 26.98 -2.56 -22.76
C PRO A 25 26.04 -1.91 -21.72
N ARG A 26 25.23 -0.95 -22.17
CA ARG A 26 24.31 -0.18 -21.33
C ARG A 26 22.88 -0.26 -21.86
N VAL A 27 21.91 -0.25 -20.93
CA VAL A 27 20.49 -0.12 -21.24
C VAL A 27 19.94 1.06 -20.48
N GLU A 28 19.29 1.98 -21.18
CA GLU A 28 18.61 3.13 -20.58
C GLU A 28 17.11 2.99 -20.71
N TYR A 29 16.41 3.57 -19.73
CA TYR A 29 14.97 3.66 -19.71
C TYR A 29 14.59 5.12 -19.51
N ASP A 30 13.79 5.65 -20.42
CA ASP A 30 13.33 7.02 -20.39
C ASP A 30 11.81 7.07 -20.30
N LEU A 31 11.27 8.10 -19.66
CA LEU A 31 9.83 8.35 -19.67
C LEU A 31 9.39 8.86 -21.03
N THR A 32 8.34 8.25 -21.57
CA THR A 32 7.61 8.80 -22.72
C THR A 32 6.88 10.08 -22.34
N GLU A 33 6.37 10.81 -23.33
CA GLU A 33 5.47 11.94 -23.09
C GLU A 33 4.23 11.52 -22.28
N LEU A 34 3.69 10.33 -22.59
CA LEU A 34 2.57 9.76 -21.84
C LEU A 34 2.95 9.46 -20.38
N GLY A 35 4.14 8.88 -20.15
CA GLY A 35 4.67 8.63 -18.80
C GLY A 35 4.90 9.91 -17.99
N ARG A 36 5.41 10.96 -18.63
CA ARG A 36 5.57 12.30 -18.02
C ARG A 36 4.22 12.91 -17.68
N GLY A 37 3.26 12.85 -18.60
CA GLY A 37 1.89 13.30 -18.37
C GLY A 37 1.23 12.60 -17.19
N LEU A 38 1.38 11.28 -17.09
CA LEU A 38 0.88 10.51 -15.95
C LEU A 38 1.51 10.97 -14.62
N LEU A 39 2.82 11.17 -14.58
CA LEU A 39 3.50 11.64 -13.37
C LEU A 39 3.01 13.02 -12.94
N ILE A 40 2.81 13.94 -13.88
CA ILE A 40 2.26 15.28 -13.58
C ILE A 40 0.90 15.18 -12.88
N GLN A 41 0.05 14.23 -13.29
CA GLN A 41 -1.26 14.02 -12.67
C GLN A 41 -1.17 13.33 -11.30
N ILE A 42 -0.23 12.39 -11.12
CA ILE A 42 -0.09 11.61 -9.88
C ILE A 42 0.62 12.40 -8.77
N ILE A 43 1.61 13.24 -9.11
CA ILE A 43 2.45 13.95 -8.12
C ILE A 43 1.63 14.77 -7.11
N PRO A 44 0.59 15.54 -7.49
CA PRO A 44 -0.22 16.30 -6.54
C PRO A 44 -0.94 15.40 -5.53
N LEU A 45 -1.52 14.30 -6.01
CA LEU A 45 -2.17 13.31 -5.16
C LEU A 45 -1.17 12.68 -4.19
N TRP A 46 -0.01 12.26 -4.70
CA TRP A 46 1.05 11.67 -3.89
C TRP A 46 1.55 12.65 -2.82
N THR A 47 1.77 13.91 -3.19
CA THR A 47 2.19 14.98 -2.27
C THR A 47 1.17 15.18 -1.15
N TRP A 48 -0.12 15.21 -1.48
CA TRP A 48 -1.18 15.33 -0.48
C TRP A 48 -1.23 14.13 0.47
N ILE A 49 -1.09 12.90 -0.07
CA ILE A 49 -1.08 11.67 0.74
C ILE A 49 0.11 11.69 1.70
N MET A 50 1.30 12.02 1.20
CA MET A 50 2.51 12.09 2.00
C MET A 50 2.41 13.15 3.10
N GLY A 51 1.86 14.32 2.78
CA GLY A 51 1.59 15.39 3.75
C GLY A 51 0.56 15.03 4.83
N ARG A 52 -0.25 13.98 4.62
CA ARG A 52 -1.25 13.47 5.59
C ARG A 52 -0.92 12.10 6.16
N SER A 53 0.30 11.61 5.93
CA SER A 53 0.70 10.26 6.31
C SER A 53 0.54 9.99 7.81
N ASP A 54 0.79 11.00 8.66
CA ASP A 54 0.59 10.90 10.11
C ASP A 54 -0.88 10.79 10.49
N THR A 55 -1.76 11.59 9.86
CA THR A 55 -3.20 11.48 10.08
C THR A 55 -3.72 10.09 9.71
N PHE A 56 -3.27 9.51 8.60
CA PHE A 56 -3.61 8.13 8.25
C PHE A 56 -3.13 7.12 9.31
N ARG A 57 -1.93 7.32 9.85
CA ARG A 57 -1.37 6.46 10.91
C ARG A 57 -2.19 6.57 12.19
N GLU A 58 -2.55 7.78 12.61
CA GLU A 58 -3.39 8.02 13.78
C GLU A 58 -4.77 7.41 13.64
N THR A 59 -5.46 7.64 12.51
CA THR A 59 -6.78 7.08 12.25
C THR A 59 -6.73 5.55 12.26
N ARG A 60 -5.69 4.94 11.67
CA ARG A 60 -5.50 3.49 11.69
C ARG A 60 -5.28 2.96 13.11
N ASN A 61 -4.49 3.66 13.91
CA ASN A 61 -4.25 3.27 15.31
C ASN A 61 -5.53 3.36 16.15
N LYS A 62 -6.31 4.44 16.01
CA LYS A 62 -7.62 4.60 16.68
C LYS A 62 -8.58 3.47 16.29
N TYR A 63 -8.69 3.16 15.01
CA TYR A 63 -9.51 2.05 14.53
C TYR A 63 -9.08 0.70 15.12
N ASN A 64 -7.78 0.42 15.12
CA ASN A 64 -7.23 -0.81 15.67
C ASN A 64 -7.44 -0.93 17.18
N GLN A 65 -7.38 0.18 17.93
CA GLN A 65 -7.67 0.21 19.36
C GLN A 65 -9.14 -0.10 19.64
N ILE A 66 -10.06 0.55 18.92
CA ILE A 66 -11.51 0.29 19.05
C ILE A 66 -11.84 -1.17 18.75
N LYS A 67 -11.24 -1.73 17.69
CA LYS A 67 -11.46 -3.13 17.31
C LYS A 67 -10.94 -4.09 18.39
N LYS A 68 -9.75 -3.83 18.95
CA LYS A 68 -9.20 -4.65 20.06
C LYS A 68 -10.08 -4.60 21.30
N GLY A 69 -10.60 -3.43 21.67
CA GLY A 69 -11.50 -3.26 22.82
C GLY A 69 -12.78 -4.09 22.68
N LYS A 70 -13.43 -4.02 21.51
CA LYS A 70 -14.62 -4.86 21.23
C LYS A 70 -14.32 -6.35 21.31
N THR A 71 -13.21 -6.81 20.74
CA THR A 71 -12.83 -8.23 20.82
C THR A 71 -12.57 -8.70 22.25
N GLN A 72 -12.04 -7.83 23.13
CA GLN A 72 -11.86 -8.15 24.55
C GLN A 72 -13.18 -8.15 25.32
N GLU A 73 -14.08 -7.20 25.05
CA GLU A 73 -15.43 -7.16 25.63
C GLU A 73 -16.25 -8.40 25.21
N ASP A 74 -16.22 -8.76 23.93
CA ASP A 74 -16.89 -9.95 23.40
C ASP A 74 -16.36 -11.24 24.08
N SER A 75 -15.04 -11.33 24.28
CA SER A 75 -14.40 -12.44 24.99
C SER A 75 -14.74 -12.47 26.49
N ALA A 76 -14.85 -11.32 27.14
CA ALA A 76 -15.20 -11.22 28.56
C ALA A 76 -16.66 -11.60 28.79
N ILE A 77 -17.57 -11.12 27.93
CA ILE A 77 -19.00 -11.47 27.96
C ILE A 77 -19.20 -12.98 27.75
N SER A 78 -18.48 -13.59 26.79
CA SER A 78 -18.54 -15.04 26.58
C SER A 78 -18.03 -15.84 27.79
N SER A 79 -17.02 -15.34 28.50
CA SER A 79 -16.47 -16.00 29.69
C SER A 79 -17.46 -15.94 30.86
N ILE A 80 -18.12 -14.80 31.06
CA ILE A 80 -19.14 -14.61 32.11
C ILE A 80 -20.36 -15.52 31.86
N LEU A 81 -20.82 -15.61 30.61
CA LEU A 81 -21.94 -16.48 30.23
C LEU A 81 -21.62 -17.97 30.45
N ASN A 82 -20.40 -18.41 30.14
CA ASN A 82 -20.00 -19.81 30.36
C ASN A 82 -19.85 -20.16 31.86
N LEU A 83 -19.45 -19.22 32.73
CA LEU A 83 -19.39 -19.46 34.18
C LEU A 83 -20.78 -19.66 34.82
N HIS A 84 -21.84 -19.06 34.26
CA HIS A 84 -23.21 -19.23 34.75
C HIS A 84 -23.87 -20.53 34.27
N SER A 85 -23.33 -21.20 33.26
CA SER A 85 -23.81 -22.52 32.82
C SER A 85 -23.19 -23.70 33.59
N GLU A 86 -22.02 -23.53 34.22
CA GLU A 86 -21.33 -24.59 34.97
C GLU A 86 -21.72 -24.67 36.46
N SER A 87 -22.51 -23.71 36.96
CA SER A 87 -22.91 -23.63 38.38
C SER A 87 -24.34 -24.13 38.66
N ASN A 88 -24.97 -24.82 37.70
CA ASN A 88 -26.34 -25.30 37.80
C ASN A 88 -26.50 -26.83 37.61
N GLU A 89 -25.41 -27.59 37.77
CA GLU A 89 -25.40 -29.04 38.03
C GLU A 89 -24.94 -29.32 39.47
#